data_AF-X1IUJ2-F1
#
_entry.id   AF-X1IUJ2-F1
#
_cell.length_a   1.000
_cell.length_b   1.000
_cell.length_c   1.000
_cell.angle_alpha   90.00
_cell.angle_beta   90.00
_cell.angle_gamma   90.00
#
_symmetry.space_group_name_H-M   'P 1'
#
loop_
_entity.id
_entity.type
_entity.pdbx_description
1 polymer ?
#
loop_
_entity_poly.entity_id
_entity_poly.type
_entity_poly.pdbx_seq_one_letter_code
_entity_poly.pdbx_strand_id
1 'polypeptide(L)'
;MSWLRPYAAKAKIEHEFDTDHLNIFVTFRFTMDESVKPPNGLWLCEVDDVVKAITASAWQDAWTLLLTVPNIAVNPDRVTLEYDGPNENLRITWDKQWEPWGPIVSVELPPVYTTRTFSTGPAQQNDVDVSNVNVLFLNCAANDIIIGGFV
;
A
#
# COMPACT_ATOMS: atom_id res chain seq x y z
N MET A 1 -26.57 21.62 -0.23
CA MET A 1 -25.49 21.72 0.77
C MET A 1 -24.83 20.37 0.87
N SER A 2 -23.67 20.21 0.22
CA SER A 2 -22.90 18.97 0.25
C SER A 2 -22.32 18.79 1.65
N TRP A 3 -22.59 17.64 2.26
CA TRP A 3 -21.96 17.21 3.49
C TRP A 3 -20.47 16.97 3.20
N LEU A 4 -19.64 18.00 3.35
CA LEU A 4 -18.19 17.88 3.40
C LEU A 4 -17.85 16.99 4.60
N ARG A 5 -17.75 15.68 4.37
CA ARG A 5 -17.16 14.76 5.34
C ARG A 5 -15.78 15.30 5.67
N PRO A 6 -15.43 15.53 6.95
CA PRO A 6 -14.10 15.99 7.32
C PRO A 6 -13.10 14.96 6.77
N TYR A 7 -12.23 15.45 5.91
CA TYR A 7 -11.22 14.65 5.25
C TYR A 7 -10.07 14.49 6.23
N ALA A 8 -10.15 13.45 7.06
CA ALA A 8 -8.98 13.04 7.81
C ALA A 8 -8.07 12.28 6.83
N ALA A 9 -7.01 12.94 6.36
CA ALA A 9 -5.89 12.32 5.66
C ALA A 9 -5.34 11.19 6.54
N LYS A 10 -5.77 9.95 6.27
CA LYS A 10 -5.28 8.76 6.95
C LYS A 10 -4.43 7.97 5.97
N ALA A 11 -3.16 7.79 6.30
CA ALA A 11 -2.24 6.91 5.60
C ALA A 11 -1.72 5.85 6.58
N LYS A 12 -1.44 4.65 6.06
CA LYS A 12 -0.71 3.61 6.76
C LYS A 12 0.71 3.59 6.18
N ILE A 13 1.72 3.59 7.05
CA ILE A 13 3.12 3.56 6.62
C ILE A 13 3.71 2.22 7.02
N GLU A 14 4.27 1.52 6.05
CA GLU A 14 4.97 0.25 6.25
C GLU A 14 6.37 0.37 5.67
N HIS A 15 7.35 -0.35 6.21
CA HIS A 15 8.70 -0.35 5.67
C HIS A 15 9.25 -1.75 5.55
N GLU A 16 10.12 -1.93 4.57
CA GLU A 16 10.88 -3.16 4.33
C GLU A 16 12.35 -2.76 4.19
N PHE A 17 13.20 -3.40 5.00
CA PHE A 17 14.63 -3.26 4.87
C PHE A 17 15.16 -4.30 3.88
N ASP A 18 15.85 -3.82 2.85
CA ASP A 18 16.65 -4.63 1.94
C ASP A 18 18.14 -4.37 2.25
N THR A 19 19.02 -5.13 1.61
CA THR A 19 20.47 -5.22 1.82
C THR A 19 21.17 -3.87 2.06
N ASP A 20 20.78 -2.80 1.36
CA ASP A 20 21.43 -1.48 1.43
C ASP A 20 20.47 -0.28 1.42
N HIS A 21 19.16 -0.52 1.47
CA HIS A 21 18.14 0.52 1.35
C HIS A 21 16.85 0.14 2.08
N LEU A 22 16.03 1.16 2.34
CA LEU A 22 14.72 1.01 2.91
C LEU A 22 13.65 1.33 1.87
N ASN A 23 12.69 0.43 1.73
CA ASN A 23 11.49 0.60 0.94
C ASN A 23 10.33 0.97 1.87
N ILE A 24 9.77 2.15 1.72
CA ILE A 24 8.66 2.66 2.53
C ILE A 24 7.40 2.67 1.67
N PHE A 25 6.37 1.97 2.12
CA PHE A 25 5.06 1.92 1.48
C PHE A 25 4.09 2.85 2.20
N VAL A 26 3.56 3.82 1.46
CA VAL A 26 2.52 4.73 1.92
C VAL A 26 1.20 4.28 1.32
N THR A 27 0.31 3.71 2.14
CA THR A 27 -1.03 3.30 1.71
C THR A 27 -2.06 4.35 2.13
N PHE A 28 -2.67 4.99 1.14
CA PHE A 28 -3.69 6.01 1.30
C PHE A 28 -5.07 5.39 1.52
N ARG A 29 -5.91 6.06 2.31
CA ARG A 29 -7.31 5.65 2.53
C ARG A 29 -8.18 5.70 1.26
N PHE A 30 -7.84 6.54 0.29
CA PHE A 30 -8.62 6.78 -0.92
C PHE A 30 -7.75 6.60 -2.15
N THR A 31 -8.39 6.34 -3.29
CA THR A 31 -7.70 6.22 -4.59
C THR A 31 -7.06 7.55 -4.97
N MET A 32 -5.78 7.49 -5.34
CA MET A 32 -4.93 8.60 -5.73
C MET A 32 -4.87 8.76 -7.25
N ASP A 33 -4.52 9.95 -7.71
CA ASP A 33 -4.13 10.19 -9.11
C ASP A 33 -2.69 9.73 -9.33
N GLU A 34 -2.52 8.54 -9.92
CA GLU A 34 -1.21 7.90 -10.16
C GLU A 34 -0.41 8.56 -11.30
N SER A 35 -1.02 9.47 -12.07
CA SER A 35 -0.34 10.15 -13.18
C SER A 35 0.66 11.21 -12.72
N VAL A 36 0.52 11.66 -11.47
CA VAL A 36 1.36 12.68 -10.85
C VAL A 36 1.86 12.19 -9.50
N LYS A 37 2.96 12.76 -9.02
CA LYS A 37 3.48 12.50 -7.68
C LYS A 37 4.16 13.74 -7.12
N PRO A 38 4.11 13.96 -5.80
CA PRO A 38 4.78 15.10 -5.19
C PRO A 38 6.31 14.95 -5.30
N PRO A 39 7.06 16.08 -5.27
CA PRO A 39 8.51 16.05 -5.16
C PRO A 39 9.01 15.22 -3.98
N ASN A 40 10.11 14.50 -4.15
CA ASN A 40 10.66 13.63 -3.11
C ASN A 40 11.00 14.37 -1.81
N GLY A 41 11.38 15.66 -1.90
CA GLY A 41 11.74 16.49 -0.76
C GLY A 41 10.59 16.86 0.18
N LEU A 42 9.34 16.54 -0.17
CA LEU A 42 8.18 16.73 0.72
C LEU A 42 7.97 15.55 1.66
N TRP A 43 8.70 14.46 1.46
CA TRP A 43 8.65 13.27 2.32
C TRP A 43 9.81 13.34 3.31
N LEU A 44 9.48 13.61 4.57
CA LEU A 44 10.46 13.70 5.65
C LEU A 44 10.56 12.34 6.31
N CYS A 45 11.63 11.60 6.00
CA CYS A 45 11.91 10.29 6.59
C CYS A 45 12.98 10.43 7.66
N GLU A 46 12.71 9.88 8.85
CA GLU A 46 13.70 9.69 9.89
C GLU A 46 13.90 8.20 10.16
N VAL A 47 15.15 7.79 10.27
CA VAL A 47 15.58 6.42 10.53
C VAL A 47 16.49 6.47 11.75
N ASP A 48 16.08 5.88 12.87
CA ASP A 48 16.75 5.93 14.17
C ASP A 48 17.14 7.36 14.59
N ASP A 49 16.16 8.27 14.51
CA ASP A 49 16.29 9.71 14.81
C ASP A 49 17.29 10.47 13.89
N VAL A 50 17.66 9.88 12.74
CA VAL A 50 18.48 10.51 11.70
C VAL A 50 17.65 10.77 10.46
N VAL A 51 17.59 12.03 10.02
CA VAL A 51 16.92 12.41 8.78
C VAL A 51 17.62 11.76 7.59
N LYS A 52 16.84 11.07 6.75
CA LYS A 52 17.31 10.44 5.52
C LYS A 52 16.51 10.93 4.32
N ALA A 53 17.22 11.21 3.23
CA ALA A 53 16.58 11.69 2.01
C ALA A 53 15.94 10.54 1.23
N ILE A 54 14.72 10.77 0.75
CA ILE A 54 14.08 9.89 -0.22
C ILE A 54 14.59 10.24 -1.61
N THR A 55 15.16 9.26 -2.31
CA THR A 55 15.78 9.46 -3.64
C THR A 55 14.91 8.99 -4.78
N ALA A 56 13.97 8.07 -4.53
CA ALA A 56 13.02 7.59 -5.52
C ALA A 56 11.62 7.46 -4.93
N SER A 57 10.63 7.59 -5.81
CA SER A 57 9.21 7.37 -5.50
C SER A 57 8.51 6.75 -6.70
N ALA A 58 7.61 5.79 -6.49
CA ALA A 58 6.87 5.12 -7.56
C ALA A 58 5.51 4.61 -7.06
N TRP A 59 4.45 4.88 -7.82
CA TRP A 59 3.15 4.26 -7.57
C TRP A 59 3.23 2.76 -7.83
N GLN A 60 2.70 1.97 -6.89
CA GLN A 60 2.54 0.52 -7.03
C GLN A 60 1.13 0.17 -7.50
N ASP A 61 0.15 0.94 -7.02
CA ASP A 61 -1.26 0.88 -7.37
C ASP A 61 -1.94 2.20 -6.98
N ALA A 62 -3.26 2.29 -7.23
CA ALA A 62 -4.07 3.47 -6.96
C ALA A 62 -4.15 3.90 -5.48
N TRP A 63 -3.60 3.12 -4.54
CA TRP A 63 -3.59 3.43 -3.11
C TRP A 63 -2.19 3.49 -2.52
N THR A 64 -1.17 2.96 -3.20
CA THR A 64 0.13 2.69 -2.59
C THR A 64 1.25 3.38 -3.35
N LEU A 65 1.95 4.27 -2.65
CA LEU A 65 3.17 4.91 -3.13
C LEU A 65 4.37 4.26 -2.43
N LEU A 66 5.32 3.76 -3.21
CA LEU A 66 6.62 3.32 -2.73
C LEU A 66 7.58 4.51 -2.70
N LEU A 67 8.33 4.66 -1.60
CA LEU A 67 9.41 5.62 -1.40
C LEU A 67 10.69 4.84 -1.08
N THR A 68 11.82 5.23 -1.66
CA THR A 68 13.10 4.55 -1.44
C THR A 68 14.08 5.47 -0.74
N VAL A 69 14.65 4.98 0.36
CA VAL A 69 15.72 5.63 1.13
C VAL A 69 17.00 4.81 0.97
N PRO A 70 18.04 5.32 0.31
CA PRO A 70 19.27 4.57 0.08
C PRO A 70 20.25 4.68 1.26
N ASN A 71 21.31 3.88 1.22
CA ASN A 71 22.44 3.92 2.15
C ASN A 71 22.03 3.66 3.61
N ILE A 72 21.15 2.68 3.81
CA ILE A 72 20.81 2.16 5.13
C ILE A 72 21.68 0.93 5.36
N ALA A 73 22.69 1.07 6.23
CA ALA A 73 23.72 0.04 6.40
C ALA A 73 23.29 -1.13 7.29
N VAL A 74 22.29 -0.92 8.14
CA VAL A 74 21.79 -1.88 9.13
C VAL A 74 20.28 -1.76 9.24
N ASN A 75 19.61 -2.85 9.60
CA ASN A 75 18.17 -2.82 9.84
C ASN A 75 17.86 -1.81 10.96
N PRO A 76 17.03 -0.79 10.72
CA PRO A 76 16.74 0.22 11.72
C PRO A 76 15.79 -0.28 12.81
N ASP A 77 15.89 0.29 14.00
CA ASP A 77 14.99 0.00 15.12
C ASP A 77 13.67 0.79 14.99
N ARG A 78 13.75 1.99 14.40
CA ARG A 78 12.60 2.89 14.24
C ARG A 78 12.68 3.68 12.95
N VAL A 79 11.57 3.70 12.23
CA VAL A 79 11.39 4.52 11.03
C VAL A 79 10.12 5.36 11.20
N THR A 80 10.21 6.65 10.91
CA THR A 80 9.05 7.55 10.85
C THR A 80 8.99 8.28 9.52
N LEU A 81 7.77 8.50 9.03
CA LEU A 81 7.52 9.26 7.82
C LEU A 81 6.52 10.39 8.09
N GLU A 82 6.90 11.59 7.70
CA GLU A 82 6.08 12.81 7.68
C GLU A 82 5.92 13.30 6.23
N TYR A 83 4.80 13.97 5.98
CA TYR A 83 4.54 14.65 4.71
C TYR A 83 4.33 16.13 4.95
N ASP A 84 5.31 16.92 4.51
CA ASP A 84 5.39 18.39 4.65
C ASP A 84 4.59 19.13 3.56
N GLY A 85 3.51 18.51 3.08
CA GLY A 85 2.63 19.14 2.11
C GLY A 85 1.98 20.44 2.61
N PRO A 86 0.95 20.94 1.91
CA PRO A 86 0.22 20.28 0.83
C PRO A 86 0.88 20.49 -0.56
N ASN A 87 0.69 19.55 -1.49
CA ASN A 87 1.15 19.66 -2.88
C ASN A 87 0.08 19.19 -3.87
N GLU A 88 -0.09 19.91 -4.99
CA GLU A 88 -1.17 19.63 -5.96
C GLU A 88 -1.02 18.26 -6.64
N ASN A 89 0.20 17.72 -6.69
CA ASN A 89 0.50 16.42 -7.28
C ASN A 89 0.27 15.25 -6.31
N LEU A 90 -0.20 15.51 -5.08
CA LEU A 90 -0.71 14.48 -4.19
C LEU A 90 -2.21 14.72 -3.98
N ARG A 91 -3.02 14.15 -4.86
CA ARG A 91 -4.48 14.35 -4.88
C ARG A 91 -5.20 13.03 -5.12
N ILE A 92 -6.44 12.96 -4.63
CA ILE A 92 -7.34 11.84 -4.89
C ILE A 92 -8.02 12.00 -6.24
N THR A 93 -8.60 10.92 -6.76
CA THR A 93 -9.24 10.83 -8.10
C THR A 93 -10.43 11.78 -8.33
N TRP A 94 -10.89 12.48 -7.31
CA TRP A 94 -11.96 13.49 -7.37
C TRP A 94 -11.45 14.88 -6.97
N ASP A 95 -10.21 15.18 -7.35
CA ASP A 95 -9.54 16.48 -7.31
C ASP A 95 -9.37 17.12 -5.92
N LYS A 96 -9.44 16.31 -4.86
CA LYS A 96 -9.10 16.80 -3.52
C LYS A 96 -7.63 16.57 -3.22
N GLN A 97 -6.95 17.65 -2.88
CA GLN A 97 -5.56 17.63 -2.43
C GLN A 97 -5.42 16.93 -1.07
N TRP A 98 -4.32 16.19 -0.91
CA TRP A 98 -3.97 15.54 0.33
C TRP A 98 -3.35 16.54 1.33
N GLU A 99 -3.77 16.47 2.59
CA GLU A 99 -3.31 17.39 3.65
C GLU A 99 -1.96 16.92 4.23
N PRO A 100 -1.11 17.85 4.72
CA PRO A 100 0.09 17.46 5.46
C PRO A 100 -0.25 16.61 6.69
N TRP A 101 0.66 15.74 7.08
CA TRP A 101 0.54 14.95 8.31
C TRP A 101 1.89 14.86 9.02
N GLY A 102 1.87 14.94 10.35
CA GLY A 102 3.07 14.82 11.17
C GLY A 102 3.62 13.38 11.23
N PRO A 103 4.73 13.15 11.94
CA PRO A 103 5.44 11.87 11.90
C PRO A 103 4.57 10.66 12.26
N ILE A 104 4.47 9.71 11.32
CA ILE A 104 3.84 8.40 11.55
C ILE A 104 4.95 7.36 11.69
N VAL A 105 4.96 6.64 12.81
CA VAL A 105 5.83 5.46 13.00
C VAL A 105 5.39 4.37 12.04
N SER A 106 6.30 3.89 11.21
CA SER A 106 6.00 2.83 10.26
C SER A 106 6.08 1.46 10.91
N VAL A 107 5.38 0.50 10.31
CA VAL A 107 5.39 -0.90 10.73
C VAL A 107 6.38 -1.67 9.86
N GLU A 108 7.33 -2.37 10.49
CA GLU A 108 8.27 -3.25 9.79
C GLU A 108 7.51 -4.42 9.16
N LEU A 109 7.70 -4.61 7.86
CA LEU A 109 7.25 -5.78 7.14
C LEU A 109 8.32 -6.89 7.29
N PRO A 110 7.91 -8.15 7.52
CA PRO A 110 8.86 -9.24 7.53
C PRO A 110 9.60 -9.30 6.18
N PRO A 111 10.90 -9.63 6.17
CA PRO A 111 11.68 -9.72 4.95
C PRO A 111 11.00 -10.69 3.98
N VAL A 112 10.69 -10.19 2.79
CA VAL A 112 9.91 -10.94 1.81
C VAL A 112 10.85 -11.94 1.11
N TYR A 113 11.06 -13.12 1.72
CA TYR A 113 11.64 -14.28 1.02
C TYR A 113 10.64 -14.97 0.08
N THR A 114 9.46 -14.39 -0.12
CA THR A 114 8.36 -15.01 -0.84
C THR A 114 7.80 -14.04 -1.87
N THR A 115 7.89 -14.39 -3.15
CA THR A 115 7.24 -13.67 -4.25
C THR A 115 5.84 -13.21 -3.86
N ARG A 116 5.61 -11.89 -3.76
CA ARG A 116 4.25 -11.34 -3.64
C ARG A 116 3.56 -11.53 -4.98
N THR A 117 2.79 -12.62 -5.10
CA THR A 117 1.91 -12.81 -6.24
C THR A 117 0.69 -11.92 -6.07
N PHE A 118 0.71 -10.76 -6.74
CA PHE A 118 -0.51 -9.99 -6.93
C PHE A 118 -1.39 -10.74 -7.93
N SER A 119 -2.48 -11.34 -7.46
CA SER A 119 -3.49 -11.94 -8.35
C SER A 119 -4.25 -10.81 -9.03
N THR A 120 -4.13 -10.70 -10.35
CA THR A 120 -4.95 -9.81 -11.20
C THR A 120 -6.32 -10.42 -11.52
N GLY A 121 -6.76 -11.41 -10.74
CA GLY A 121 -7.84 -12.33 -11.09
C GLY A 121 -7.33 -13.48 -11.96
N PRO A 122 -8.16 -14.51 -12.23
CA PRO A 122 -7.78 -15.57 -13.14
C PRO A 122 -7.50 -14.97 -14.53
N ALA A 123 -6.35 -15.31 -15.12
CA ALA A 123 -6.11 -15.04 -16.53
C ALA A 123 -7.26 -15.66 -17.35
N GLN A 124 -7.71 -14.99 -18.41
CA GLN A 124 -8.70 -15.57 -19.32
C GLN A 124 -8.12 -16.84 -19.94
N GLN A 125 -8.45 -18.00 -19.35
CA GLN A 125 -8.02 -19.31 -19.84
C GLN A 125 -9.00 -19.76 -20.91
N ASN A 126 -8.56 -19.78 -22.17
CA ASN A 126 -9.33 -20.35 -23.26
C ASN A 126 -9.33 -21.89 -23.25
N ASP A 127 -8.55 -22.52 -22.36
CA ASP A 127 -8.42 -23.97 -22.18
C ASP A 127 -8.65 -24.34 -20.70
N VAL A 128 -9.84 -24.05 -20.17
CA VAL A 128 -10.25 -24.57 -18.86
C VAL A 128 -10.38 -26.09 -18.99
N ASP A 129 -9.41 -26.83 -18.44
CA ASP A 129 -9.57 -28.25 -18.22
C ASP A 129 -10.67 -28.43 -17.16
N VAL A 130 -11.87 -28.80 -17.62
CA VAL A 130 -13.06 -29.01 -16.78
C VAL A 130 -12.85 -30.09 -15.72
N SER A 131 -11.79 -30.90 -15.81
CA SER A 131 -11.41 -31.85 -14.75
C SER A 131 -10.79 -31.19 -13.51
N ASN A 132 -10.42 -29.90 -13.57
CA ASN A 132 -9.86 -29.13 -12.45
C ASN A 132 -10.85 -28.10 -11.86
N VAL A 133 -12.13 -28.16 -12.26
CA VAL A 133 -13.18 -27.29 -11.73
C VAL A 133 -13.88 -27.98 -10.57
N ASN A 134 -13.49 -27.64 -9.35
CA ASN A 134 -14.18 -28.14 -8.15
C ASN A 134 -15.38 -27.25 -7.81
N VAL A 135 -16.57 -27.84 -7.70
CA VAL A 135 -17.79 -27.12 -7.32
C VAL A 135 -18.08 -27.35 -5.84
N LEU A 136 -18.05 -26.26 -5.07
CA LEU A 136 -18.46 -26.25 -3.66
C LEU A 136 -19.92 -25.81 -3.57
N PHE A 137 -20.78 -26.64 -2.99
CA PHE A 137 -22.14 -26.27 -2.66
C PHE A 137 -22.25 -25.94 -1.16
N LEU A 138 -22.81 -24.76 -0.87
CA LEU A 138 -23.17 -24.35 0.49
C LEU A 138 -24.69 -24.30 0.58
N ASN A 139 -25.28 -25.22 1.35
CA ASN A 139 -26.69 -25.17 1.69
C ASN A 139 -26.86 -24.66 3.12
N CYS A 140 -27.47 -23.49 3.25
CA CYS A 140 -27.75 -22.82 4.52
C CYS A 140 -29.25 -22.83 4.88
N ALA A 141 -30.01 -23.80 4.34
CA ALA A 141 -31.40 -23.97 4.73
C ALA A 141 -31.51 -24.64 6.11
N ALA A 142 -32.36 -24.06 6.95
CA ALA A 142 -32.79 -24.58 8.26
C ALA A 142 -31.68 -24.70 9.33
N ASN A 143 -31.25 -23.54 9.88
CA ASN A 143 -30.39 -23.40 11.08
C ASN A 143 -29.07 -24.19 11.08
N ASP A 144 -28.68 -24.78 9.95
CA ASP A 144 -27.50 -25.62 9.81
C ASP A 144 -26.80 -25.32 8.48
N ILE A 145 -25.52 -25.64 8.40
CA ILE A 145 -24.70 -25.44 7.20
C ILE A 145 -24.17 -26.78 6.73
N ILE A 146 -24.63 -27.23 5.56
CA ILE A 146 -24.11 -28.42 4.91
C ILE A 146 -23.12 -27.98 3.84
N ILE A 147 -21.88 -28.48 3.97
CA ILE A 147 -20.79 -28.27 3.01
C ILE A 147 -20.54 -29.59 2.29
N GLY A 148 -20.67 -29.59 0.96
CA GLY A 148 -20.40 -30.75 0.11
C GLY A 148 -19.76 -30.34 -1.21
N GLY A 149 -19.08 -31.27 -1.87
CA GLY A 149 -18.45 -31.07 -3.18
C GLY A 149 -18.43 -32.35 -4.01
N PHE A 150 -18.28 -32.17 -5.33
CA PHE A 150 -17.97 -33.24 -6.28
C PHE A 150 -16.63 -32.93 -6.95
N VAL A 151 -15.85 -33.98 -7.22
CA VAL A 151 -14.63 -33.94 -8.04
C VAL A 151 -15.00 -34.29 -9.47
#